data_AF-A0A8I0SR43-F1
#
_entry.id   AF-A0A8I0SR43-F1
#
_cell.length_a   1.000
_cell.length_b   1.000
_cell.length_c   1.000
_cell.angle_alpha   90.00
_cell.angle_beta   90.00
_cell.angle_gamma   90.00
#
_symmetry.space_group_name_H-M   'P 1'
#
loop_
_entity.id
_entity.type
_entity.pdbx_description
1 polymer ?
#
loop_
_entity_poly.entity_id
_entity_poly.type
_entity_poly.pdbx_seq_one_letter_code
_entity_poly.pdbx_strand_id
1 'polypeptide(L)'
;MVFSRNEGGVDERGVSWKVCLDLPVDGRILALGVTAGDVLGLARTWTRVDWLRDNENENIGLSSPDAMAVCVRTLTHIHQIAAPYDLIVLGTWKGNPVFLHDCLGEDGLLACMNFRGCDLKVKQLKRAGFATIHTIAAVPTRQPRLFFPQQNNGQKQRGLSFHVPGRWWLRWLLRGLRWIVGLGWPVFPGWRGLYLAHKKKECHSMGGVAHAIEKKLGWVTQGWVVYAGSDLPRRKVTLLAFNQETNREWVIKLADSPSGQGALQQETQALETLARSSVSGHVPTLILPNGSWMGHAFMVQSMLARSYSSQSTTWTPAHREFLQKLKYMDIHLRPMGQTSCWQRVVRGFQTSTTWPDAVRKTYSCLTQDDLLRQEIPCCRSHGDFAPWNIRWEDGKLFVIDWEESEPDGLMIGDLFYFFYCQLGRNPRIRPMDVFLYFNHSMAVMDQKKEIGTQILVLMLRLWLLERFIRSGEIQAMQLLDFFAPDGSPPWKND
;
A
#
# COMPACT_ATOMS: atom_id res chain seq x y z
N MET A 1 27.18 4.05 2.92
CA MET A 1 26.26 5.07 2.39
C MET A 1 24.86 4.68 2.84
N VAL A 2 24.44 5.25 3.98
CA VAL A 2 23.13 5.03 4.57
C VAL A 2 22.17 5.89 3.75
N PHE A 3 21.20 5.30 3.06
CA PHE A 3 20.05 6.06 2.57
C PHE A 3 19.57 6.90 3.73
N SER A 4 19.61 8.22 3.57
CA SER A 4 19.03 9.11 4.56
C SER A 4 17.63 8.55 4.83
N ARG A 5 17.38 8.15 6.08
CA ARG A 5 16.00 8.16 6.56
C ARG A 5 15.54 9.56 6.23
N ASN A 6 14.60 9.68 5.28
CA ASN A 6 14.08 10.96 4.81
C ASN A 6 14.04 11.96 5.97
N GLU A 7 14.75 13.05 5.76
CA GLU A 7 14.76 14.23 6.61
C GLU A 7 13.30 14.57 6.97
N GLY A 8 12.95 14.54 8.26
CA GLY A 8 11.77 15.21 8.81
C GLY A 8 10.37 14.86 8.28
N GLY A 9 10.21 13.86 7.41
CA GLY A 9 8.89 13.49 6.89
C GLY A 9 7.96 13.06 8.02
N VAL A 10 6.82 13.73 8.17
CA VAL A 10 5.83 13.42 9.19
C VAL A 10 5.25 12.02 8.90
N ASP A 11 5.30 11.09 9.87
CA ASP A 11 4.73 9.74 9.73
C ASP A 11 3.20 9.82 9.70
N GLU A 12 2.65 9.75 8.50
CA GLU A 12 1.22 9.90 8.26
C GLU A 12 0.45 8.57 8.35
N ARG A 13 1.13 7.42 8.59
CA ARG A 13 0.44 6.13 8.82
C ARG A 13 -0.55 6.23 9.97
N GLY A 14 -0.24 7.10 10.91
CA GLY A 14 -1.03 7.38 12.11
C GLY A 14 -2.50 7.66 11.85
N VAL A 15 -2.88 8.08 10.63
CA VAL A 15 -4.23 8.60 10.33
C VAL A 15 -5.08 7.69 9.43
N SER A 16 -4.58 6.51 9.03
CA SER A 16 -5.36 5.60 8.17
C SER A 16 -6.70 5.18 8.79
N TRP A 17 -6.83 5.24 10.11
CA TRP A 17 -8.09 4.97 10.79
C TRP A 17 -9.19 5.97 10.46
N LYS A 18 -8.87 7.15 9.91
CA LYS A 18 -9.87 8.16 9.51
C LYS A 18 -10.88 7.63 8.49
N VAL A 19 -10.52 6.61 7.71
CA VAL A 19 -11.42 5.95 6.77
C VAL A 19 -12.55 5.17 7.46
N CYS A 20 -12.43 4.94 8.78
CA CYS A 20 -13.49 4.37 9.59
C CYS A 20 -14.49 5.43 10.08
N LEU A 21 -14.25 6.72 9.82
CA LEU A 21 -15.11 7.81 10.24
C LEU A 21 -16.19 8.07 9.20
N ASP A 22 -17.38 8.36 9.70
CA ASP A 22 -18.57 8.59 8.91
C ASP A 22 -19.07 10.01 9.14
N LEU A 23 -18.49 10.95 8.40
CA LEU A 23 -18.68 12.37 8.60
C LEU A 23 -18.81 13.08 7.25
N PRO A 24 -19.51 14.23 7.19
CA PRO A 24 -19.52 15.09 6.01
C PRO A 24 -18.19 15.85 5.83
N VAL A 25 -17.91 16.29 4.59
CA VAL A 25 -16.67 17.02 4.22
C VAL A 25 -16.53 18.34 4.99
N ASP A 26 -17.65 19.03 5.16
CA ASP A 26 -17.70 20.35 5.81
C ASP A 26 -17.78 20.25 7.34
N GLY A 27 -17.64 19.03 7.87
CA GLY A 27 -17.64 18.78 9.31
C GLY A 27 -16.50 19.51 10.00
N ARG A 28 -16.81 20.17 11.12
CA ARG A 28 -15.84 20.82 11.99
C ARG A 28 -15.23 19.81 12.94
N ILE A 29 -13.91 19.73 12.93
CA ILE A 29 -13.14 18.77 13.71
C ILE A 29 -12.40 19.48 14.83
N LEU A 30 -12.42 18.89 16.03
CA LEU A 30 -11.51 19.23 17.11
C LEU A 30 -10.54 18.07 17.34
N ALA A 31 -9.25 18.32 17.21
CA ALA A 31 -8.22 17.33 17.47
C ALA A 31 -7.50 17.66 18.78
N LEU A 32 -7.52 16.72 19.74
CA LEU A 32 -6.98 16.90 21.10
C LEU A 32 -5.90 15.85 21.39
N GLY A 33 -4.72 16.29 21.81
CA GLY A 33 -3.61 15.39 22.18
C GLY A 33 -3.18 14.46 21.04
N VAL A 34 -3.35 14.90 19.80
CA VAL A 34 -2.91 14.14 18.62
C VAL A 34 -1.58 14.70 18.10
N THR A 35 -0.86 13.92 17.30
CA THR A 35 0.40 14.37 16.71
C THR A 35 0.17 15.31 15.53
N ALA A 36 1.18 16.07 15.14
CA ALA A 36 1.22 16.86 13.90
C ALA A 36 0.73 16.06 12.67
N GLY A 37 1.22 14.82 12.54
CA GLY A 37 0.86 13.95 11.42
C GLY A 37 -0.59 13.53 11.41
N ASP A 38 -1.17 13.34 12.60
CA ASP A 38 -2.61 13.07 12.73
C ASP A 38 -3.43 14.27 12.23
N VAL A 39 -3.08 15.50 12.64
CA VAL A 39 -3.76 16.73 12.20
C VAL A 39 -3.64 16.94 10.70
N LEU A 40 -2.43 16.81 10.13
CA LEU A 40 -2.22 16.94 8.69
C LEU A 40 -3.02 15.89 7.90
N GLY A 41 -3.07 14.65 8.39
CA GLY A 41 -3.88 13.62 7.76
C GLY A 41 -5.38 13.88 7.81
N LEU A 42 -5.88 14.54 8.87
CA LEU A 42 -7.27 15.00 8.97
C LEU A 42 -7.52 16.19 8.02
N ALA A 43 -6.63 17.18 8.00
CA ALA A 43 -6.76 18.38 7.17
C ALA A 43 -6.76 18.10 5.65
N ARG A 44 -6.25 16.95 5.22
CA ARG A 44 -6.40 16.49 3.81
C ARG A 44 -7.81 16.03 3.44
N THR A 45 -8.66 15.77 4.42
CA THR A 45 -10.00 15.21 4.24
C THR A 45 -11.07 16.21 4.61
N TRP A 46 -10.82 17.02 5.63
CA TRP A 46 -11.75 18.01 6.15
C TRP A 46 -11.17 19.41 6.12
N THR A 47 -12.03 20.38 5.84
CA THR A 47 -11.64 21.77 5.60
C THR A 47 -11.51 22.60 6.88
N ARG A 48 -11.99 22.09 8.03
CA ARG A 48 -12.02 22.82 9.30
C ARG A 48 -11.53 21.93 10.45
N VAL A 49 -10.25 22.03 10.77
CA VAL A 49 -9.61 21.29 11.86
C VAL A 49 -9.08 22.26 12.91
N ASP A 50 -9.75 22.31 14.05
CA ASP A 50 -9.25 23.00 15.24
C ASP A 50 -8.33 22.03 16.01
N TRP A 51 -7.08 22.43 16.28
CA TRP A 51 -6.10 21.58 16.96
C TRP A 51 -5.68 22.18 18.31
N LEU A 52 -6.08 21.56 19.42
CA LEU A 52 -5.62 21.95 20.75
C LEU A 52 -4.28 21.30 21.06
N ARG A 53 -3.26 22.14 21.20
CA ARG A 53 -1.89 21.69 21.39
C ARG A 53 -1.57 21.49 22.88
N ASP A 54 -1.10 20.30 23.23
CA ASP A 54 -0.86 19.89 24.62
C ASP A 54 0.47 20.44 25.19
N ASN A 55 1.41 20.88 24.33
CA ASN A 55 2.72 21.41 24.73
C ASN A 55 3.26 22.50 23.78
N GLU A 56 3.77 23.59 24.36
CA GLU A 56 4.38 24.74 23.64
C GLU A 56 5.68 24.36 22.88
N ASN A 57 6.31 23.23 23.20
CA ASN A 57 7.65 22.88 22.67
C ASN A 57 7.69 22.10 21.34
N GLU A 58 6.57 21.58 20.84
CA GLU A 58 6.53 20.97 19.48
C GLU A 58 6.50 22.02 18.36
N ASN A 59 7.61 22.72 18.11
CA ASN A 59 7.74 23.55 16.91
C ASN A 59 7.67 22.67 15.66
N ILE A 60 6.46 22.42 15.17
CA ILE A 60 6.28 21.83 13.86
C ILE A 60 6.66 22.92 12.88
N GLY A 61 7.76 22.71 12.17
CA GLY A 61 8.02 23.40 10.92
C GLY A 61 6.93 22.99 9.92
N LEU A 62 5.73 23.55 10.04
CA LEU A 62 4.72 23.60 8.97
C LEU A 62 5.23 24.57 7.90
N SER A 63 6.44 24.33 7.41
CA SER A 63 7.12 25.12 6.39
C SER A 63 6.77 24.64 4.99
N SER A 64 5.78 23.75 4.84
CA SER A 64 5.10 23.51 3.56
C SER A 64 3.99 24.57 3.40
N PRO A 65 4.21 25.61 2.59
CA PRO A 65 3.30 26.73 2.47
C PRO A 65 2.17 26.37 1.51
N ASP A 66 0.94 26.79 1.84
CA ASP A 66 -0.06 27.37 0.92
C ASP A 66 -1.47 26.75 0.93
N ALA A 67 -1.66 25.46 1.19
CA ALA A 67 -3.03 24.89 1.23
C ALA A 67 -3.46 24.35 2.60
N MET A 68 -2.57 23.66 3.31
CA MET A 68 -2.93 22.96 4.56
C MET A 68 -2.99 23.89 5.78
N ALA A 69 -2.21 24.98 5.78
CA ALA A 69 -2.25 25.99 6.85
C ALA A 69 -3.62 26.71 6.93
N VAL A 70 -4.37 26.76 5.82
CA VAL A 70 -5.69 27.42 5.77
C VAL A 70 -6.75 26.61 6.50
N CYS A 71 -6.62 25.28 6.56
CA CYS A 71 -7.65 24.39 7.11
C CYS A 71 -7.44 24.07 8.60
N VAL A 72 -6.29 24.43 9.18
CA VAL A 72 -5.93 24.09 10.55
C VAL A 72 -5.86 25.34 11.41
N ARG A 73 -6.77 25.46 12.39
CA ARG A 73 -6.71 26.51 13.41
C ARG A 73 -6.13 25.94 14.69
N THR A 74 -4.97 26.44 15.09
CA THR A 74 -4.34 26.02 16.36
C THR A 74 -5.00 26.73 17.53
N LEU A 75 -5.38 25.95 18.54
CA LEU A 75 -5.87 26.41 19.84
C LEU A 75 -4.78 26.16 20.89
N THR A 76 -4.54 27.14 21.74
CA THR A 76 -3.61 27.04 22.88
C THR A 76 -4.32 26.71 24.18
N HIS A 77 -5.62 27.01 24.27
CA HIS A 77 -6.38 26.85 25.50
C HIS A 77 -7.78 26.28 25.25
N ILE A 78 -8.26 25.51 26.22
CA ILE A 78 -9.57 24.84 26.16
C ILE A 78 -10.74 25.83 26.03
N HIS A 79 -10.62 27.05 26.55
CA HIS A 79 -11.67 28.08 26.46
C HIS A 79 -11.84 28.65 25.05
N GLN A 80 -10.89 28.40 24.14
CA GLN A 80 -10.98 28.81 22.73
C GLN A 80 -11.82 27.82 21.90
N ILE A 81 -12.20 26.67 22.49
CA ILE A 81 -13.06 25.68 21.85
C ILE A 81 -14.46 26.28 21.71
N ALA A 82 -14.83 26.63 20.48
CA ALA A 82 -16.17 27.13 20.16
C ALA A 82 -17.05 25.99 19.62
N ALA A 83 -17.77 25.29 20.49
CA ALA A 83 -18.73 24.24 20.12
C ALA A 83 -19.87 24.78 19.22
N PRO A 84 -20.63 23.92 18.50
CA PRO A 84 -20.49 22.47 18.41
C PRO A 84 -19.47 22.00 17.37
N TYR A 85 -18.93 20.79 17.58
CA TYR A 85 -18.11 20.05 16.61
C TYR A 85 -18.83 18.81 16.09
N ASP A 86 -18.60 18.48 14.82
CA ASP A 86 -19.10 17.24 14.22
C ASP A 86 -18.24 16.04 14.60
N LEU A 87 -16.94 16.27 14.82
CA LEU A 87 -15.99 15.26 15.27
C LEU A 87 -15.05 15.82 16.32
N ILE A 88 -14.83 15.03 17.37
CA ILE A 88 -13.69 15.21 18.27
C ILE A 88 -12.78 13.99 18.15
N VAL A 89 -11.49 14.22 17.88
CA VAL A 89 -10.45 13.18 17.83
C VAL A 89 -9.57 13.30 19.06
N LEU A 90 -9.39 12.21 19.80
CA LEU A 90 -8.52 12.15 20.98
C LEU A 90 -7.34 11.20 20.75
N GLY A 91 -6.12 11.71 20.92
CA GLY A 91 -4.89 10.91 20.98
C GLY A 91 -4.48 10.60 22.41
N THR A 92 -3.94 11.59 23.10
CA THR A 92 -3.62 11.58 24.53
C THR A 92 -4.57 12.53 25.25
N TRP A 93 -5.46 11.99 26.08
CA TRP A 93 -6.37 12.81 26.87
C TRP A 93 -6.61 12.18 28.23
N LYS A 94 -6.52 13.00 29.28
CA LYS A 94 -6.75 12.60 30.68
C LYS A 94 -7.92 13.35 31.34
N GLY A 95 -8.56 14.27 30.62
CA GLY A 95 -9.67 15.06 31.15
C GLY A 95 -11.02 14.33 31.16
N ASN A 96 -12.06 15.01 31.64
CA ASN A 96 -13.40 14.45 31.79
C ASN A 96 -14.11 14.28 30.43
N PRO A 97 -14.59 13.07 30.06
CA PRO A 97 -15.33 12.86 28.81
C PRO A 97 -16.69 13.57 28.73
N VAL A 98 -17.27 14.02 29.85
CA VAL A 98 -18.52 14.82 29.87
C VAL A 98 -18.33 16.14 29.11
N PHE A 99 -17.22 16.83 29.34
CA PHE A 99 -16.90 18.07 28.61
C PHE A 99 -16.88 17.85 27.08
N LEU A 100 -16.28 16.74 26.65
CA LEU A 100 -16.20 16.39 25.23
C LEU A 100 -17.57 16.07 24.63
N HIS A 101 -18.43 15.40 25.41
CA HIS A 101 -19.80 15.18 25.01
C HIS A 101 -20.51 16.52 24.78
N ASP A 102 -20.37 17.50 25.67
CA ASP A 102 -21.04 18.79 25.54
C ASP A 102 -20.51 19.64 24.37
N CYS A 103 -19.25 19.44 23.98
CA CYS A 103 -18.66 20.11 22.80
C CYS A 103 -19.14 19.54 21.45
N LEU A 104 -19.71 18.33 21.41
CA LEU A 104 -20.20 17.72 20.17
C LEU A 104 -21.58 18.24 19.78
N GLY A 105 -21.85 18.35 18.48
CA GLY A 105 -23.20 18.52 17.95
C GLY A 105 -24.11 17.34 18.29
N GLU A 106 -25.39 17.45 17.96
CA GLU A 106 -26.39 16.41 18.28
C GLU A 106 -26.06 15.05 17.62
N ASP A 107 -25.53 15.10 16.39
CA ASP A 107 -25.07 13.93 15.61
C ASP A 107 -23.54 13.76 15.68
N GLY A 108 -22.89 14.45 16.62
CA GLY A 108 -21.43 14.48 16.71
C GLY A 108 -20.82 13.12 17.09
N LEU A 109 -19.61 12.88 16.56
CA LEU A 109 -18.82 11.68 16.79
C LEU A 109 -17.59 11.97 17.66
N LEU A 110 -17.35 11.14 18.67
CA LEU A 110 -16.08 11.10 19.39
C LEU A 110 -15.23 9.91 18.91
N ALA A 111 -14.04 10.18 18.40
CA ALA A 111 -13.05 9.17 18.03
C ALA A 111 -11.90 9.11 19.05
N CYS A 112 -11.83 8.04 19.86
CA CYS A 112 -10.78 7.86 20.87
C CYS A 112 -9.71 6.87 20.37
N MET A 113 -8.48 7.35 20.16
CA MET A 113 -7.33 6.54 19.78
C MET A 113 -6.63 5.96 21.01
N ASN A 114 -7.21 4.95 21.68
CA ASN A 114 -6.62 4.37 22.88
C ASN A 114 -5.24 3.74 22.64
N PHE A 115 -4.94 3.35 21.40
CA PHE A 115 -3.62 2.89 20.99
C PHE A 115 -2.53 3.99 21.05
N ARG A 116 -2.90 5.27 21.19
CA ARG A 116 -2.02 6.43 21.44
C ARG A 116 -1.96 6.83 22.92
N GLY A 117 -2.61 6.09 23.83
CA GLY A 117 -2.60 6.38 25.26
C GLY A 117 -3.84 7.12 25.80
N CYS A 118 -4.91 7.27 25.00
CA CYS A 118 -6.22 7.63 25.53
C CYS A 118 -6.70 6.53 26.49
N ASP A 119 -6.82 6.83 27.79
CA ASP A 119 -7.26 5.86 28.82
C ASP A 119 -8.78 5.92 29.05
N LEU A 120 -9.54 6.40 28.07
CA LEU A 120 -11.00 6.39 28.16
C LEU A 120 -11.52 4.96 28.00
N LYS A 121 -12.31 4.51 28.96
CA LYS A 121 -12.97 3.20 28.96
C LYS A 121 -14.41 3.35 28.47
N VAL A 122 -14.94 2.31 27.84
CA VAL A 122 -16.35 2.25 27.39
C VAL A 122 -17.33 2.63 28.51
N LYS A 123 -17.07 2.20 29.75
CA LYS A 123 -17.91 2.57 30.91
C LYS A 123 -17.90 4.08 31.21
N GLN A 124 -16.78 4.76 31.01
CA GLN A 124 -16.69 6.22 31.22
C GLN A 124 -17.44 6.96 30.10
N LEU A 125 -17.30 6.52 28.86
CA LEU A 125 -18.05 7.07 27.73
C LEU A 125 -19.56 6.93 27.91
N LYS A 126 -20.05 5.75 28.32
CA LYS A 126 -21.48 5.56 28.61
C LYS A 126 -21.99 6.47 29.74
N ARG A 127 -21.19 6.65 30.81
CA ARG A 127 -21.53 7.58 31.90
C ARG A 127 -21.55 9.04 31.45
N ALA A 128 -20.78 9.38 30.43
CA ALA A 128 -20.74 10.71 29.84
C ALA A 128 -21.91 11.00 28.86
N GLY A 129 -22.81 10.04 28.63
CA GLY A 129 -24.02 10.25 27.80
C GLY A 129 -23.94 9.69 26.38
N PHE A 130 -22.81 9.09 25.97
CA PHE A 130 -22.72 8.46 24.65
C PHE A 130 -23.61 7.21 24.56
N ALA A 131 -24.60 7.22 23.66
CA ALA A 131 -25.57 6.15 23.50
C ALA A 131 -24.99 4.90 22.81
N THR A 132 -24.22 5.11 21.74
CA THR A 132 -23.64 4.02 20.94
C THR A 132 -22.13 4.13 20.91
N ILE A 133 -21.45 2.99 21.12
CA ILE A 133 -19.98 2.93 21.11
C ILE A 133 -19.57 1.73 20.24
N HIS A 134 -18.92 2.02 19.12
CA HIS A 134 -18.28 1.02 18.27
C HIS A 134 -16.82 0.86 18.68
N THR A 135 -16.36 -0.39 18.72
CA THR A 135 -14.97 -0.72 19.03
C THR A 135 -14.30 -1.34 17.82
N ILE A 136 -13.21 -0.72 17.40
CA ILE A 136 -12.38 -1.14 16.28
C ILE A 136 -11.03 -1.58 16.85
N ALA A 137 -10.63 -2.81 16.58
CA ALA A 137 -9.29 -3.30 16.91
C ALA A 137 -8.25 -2.54 16.08
N ALA A 138 -7.09 -2.25 16.65
CA ALA A 138 -5.98 -1.59 15.96
C ALA A 138 -4.71 -2.43 16.17
N VAL A 139 -4.20 -3.06 15.10
CA VAL A 139 -3.14 -4.07 15.18
C VAL A 139 -1.97 -3.74 14.23
N PRO A 140 -0.71 -3.77 14.69
CA PRO A 140 -0.28 -3.83 16.09
C PRO A 140 -0.56 -2.51 16.84
N THR A 141 -0.63 -2.54 18.17
CA THR A 141 -1.08 -1.37 18.96
C THR A 141 -0.16 -0.14 18.86
N ARG A 142 1.16 -0.32 18.70
CA ARG A 142 2.09 0.82 18.64
C ARG A 142 2.09 1.55 17.30
N GLN A 143 1.88 0.81 16.22
CA GLN A 143 1.82 1.33 14.85
C GLN A 143 0.75 0.55 14.10
N PRO A 144 -0.53 0.85 14.35
CA PRO A 144 -1.61 0.09 13.76
C PRO A 144 -1.53 0.11 12.24
N ARG A 145 -1.60 -1.08 11.66
CA ARG A 145 -1.71 -1.27 10.21
C ARG A 145 -3.02 -1.90 9.80
N LEU A 146 -3.69 -2.55 10.73
CA LEU A 146 -4.90 -3.30 10.49
C LEU A 146 -5.97 -2.80 11.47
N PHE A 147 -7.12 -2.42 10.93
CA PHE A 147 -8.30 -2.02 11.70
C PHE A 147 -9.50 -2.86 11.32
N PHE A 148 -10.25 -3.36 12.30
CA PHE A 148 -11.47 -4.13 12.05
C PHE A 148 -12.42 -4.05 13.24
N PRO A 149 -13.74 -4.06 13.03
CA PRO A 149 -14.70 -4.00 14.13
C PRO A 149 -14.62 -5.25 15.03
N GLN A 150 -14.82 -5.06 16.33
CA GLN A 150 -14.76 -6.13 17.33
C GLN A 150 -16.12 -6.77 17.64
N GLN A 151 -17.20 -6.30 17.03
CA GLN A 151 -18.56 -6.70 17.40
C GLN A 151 -18.93 -8.09 16.84
N ASN A 152 -18.34 -8.51 15.72
CA ASN A 152 -18.72 -9.75 15.03
C ASN A 152 -17.48 -10.64 14.78
N ASN A 153 -17.59 -11.92 15.16
CA ASN A 153 -16.48 -12.89 15.05
C ASN A 153 -16.07 -13.16 13.61
N GLY A 154 -17.01 -13.18 12.66
CA GLY A 154 -16.71 -13.29 11.24
C GLY A 154 -15.84 -12.11 10.77
N GLN A 155 -16.15 -10.89 11.19
CA GLN A 155 -15.34 -9.71 10.85
C GLN A 155 -13.94 -9.78 11.47
N LYS A 156 -13.82 -10.24 12.72
CA LYS A 156 -12.51 -10.47 13.37
C LYS A 156 -11.69 -11.51 12.60
N GLN A 157 -12.29 -12.63 12.20
CA GLN A 157 -11.61 -13.66 11.43
C GLN A 157 -11.15 -13.12 10.07
N ARG A 158 -12.02 -12.39 9.35
CA ARG A 158 -11.68 -11.70 8.10
C ARG A 158 -10.51 -10.73 8.32
N GLY A 159 -10.58 -9.90 9.35
CA GLY A 159 -9.52 -8.97 9.72
C GLY A 159 -8.18 -9.64 9.92
N LEU A 160 -8.13 -10.66 10.79
CA LEU A 160 -6.91 -11.41 11.08
C LEU A 160 -6.38 -12.21 9.88
N SER A 161 -7.22 -12.50 8.89
CA SER A 161 -6.81 -13.15 7.65
C SER A 161 -6.35 -12.20 6.55
N PHE A 162 -6.70 -10.91 6.65
CA PHE A 162 -6.50 -9.96 5.57
C PHE A 162 -5.01 -9.65 5.33
N HIS A 163 -4.21 -9.66 6.40
CA HIS A 163 -2.76 -9.50 6.30
C HIS A 163 -2.02 -10.69 6.90
N VAL A 164 -1.09 -11.25 6.11
CA VAL A 164 -0.15 -12.28 6.56
C VAL A 164 1.21 -11.64 6.84
N PRO A 165 1.68 -11.63 8.10
CA PRO A 165 2.99 -11.13 8.47
C PRO A 165 4.10 -11.96 7.80
N GLY A 166 5.19 -11.28 7.41
CA GLY A 166 6.37 -11.97 6.87
C GLY A 166 7.10 -12.85 7.88
N ARG A 167 7.07 -12.50 9.17
CA ARG A 167 7.76 -13.26 10.23
C ARG A 167 6.97 -14.51 10.63
N TRP A 168 7.63 -15.66 10.63
CA TRP A 168 6.98 -16.96 10.86
C TRP A 168 6.26 -17.05 12.23
N TRP A 169 6.84 -16.53 13.31
CA TRP A 169 6.23 -16.57 14.64
C TRP A 169 4.97 -15.69 14.73
N LEU A 170 4.93 -14.56 14.00
CA LEU A 170 3.73 -13.73 13.90
C LEU A 170 2.60 -14.46 13.15
N ARG A 171 2.94 -15.33 12.18
CA ARG A 171 1.95 -16.18 11.51
C ARG A 171 1.34 -17.19 12.48
N TRP A 172 2.14 -17.78 13.37
CA TRP A 172 1.63 -18.67 14.42
C TRP A 172 0.78 -17.93 15.44
N LEU A 173 1.22 -16.75 15.88
CA LEU A 173 0.41 -15.89 16.75
C LEU A 173 -0.95 -15.60 16.12
N LEU A 174 -1.01 -15.18 14.85
CA LEU A 174 -2.28 -14.95 14.15
C LEU A 174 -3.13 -16.21 13.98
N ARG A 175 -2.52 -17.39 13.78
CA ARG A 175 -3.25 -18.66 13.78
C ARG A 175 -3.89 -18.92 15.14
N GLY A 176 -3.14 -18.73 16.23
CA GLY A 176 -3.66 -18.83 17.60
C GLY A 176 -4.79 -17.84 17.86
N LEU A 177 -4.60 -16.56 17.53
CA LEU A 177 -5.63 -15.53 17.68
C LEU A 177 -6.90 -15.87 16.89
N ARG A 178 -6.77 -16.38 15.66
CA ARG A 178 -7.93 -16.82 14.86
C ARG A 178 -8.66 -18.00 15.50
N TRP A 179 -7.93 -18.97 16.03
CA TRP A 179 -8.53 -20.09 16.76
C TRP A 179 -9.30 -19.61 17.98
N ILE A 180 -8.70 -18.73 18.79
CA ILE A 180 -9.36 -18.13 19.95
C ILE A 180 -10.61 -17.32 19.54
N VAL A 181 -10.56 -16.52 18.48
CA VAL A 181 -11.74 -15.84 17.92
C VAL A 181 -12.81 -16.85 17.48
N GLY A 182 -12.41 -17.97 16.87
CA GLY A 182 -13.32 -19.04 16.45
C GLY A 182 -14.05 -19.70 17.62
N LEU A 183 -13.43 -19.76 18.79
CA LEU A 183 -14.07 -20.20 20.04
C LEU A 183 -14.99 -19.13 20.68
N GLY A 184 -15.10 -17.95 20.07
CA GLY A 184 -15.90 -16.84 20.58
C GLY A 184 -15.25 -16.08 21.74
N TRP A 185 -14.00 -16.38 22.10
CA TRP A 185 -13.32 -15.70 23.19
C TRP A 185 -12.90 -14.28 22.81
N PRO A 186 -12.95 -13.33 23.75
CA PRO A 186 -12.49 -11.96 23.52
C PRO A 186 -10.97 -11.94 23.39
N VAL A 187 -10.47 -11.77 22.16
CA VAL A 187 -9.04 -11.84 21.85
C VAL A 187 -8.29 -10.54 22.13
N PHE A 188 -9.00 -9.42 22.07
CA PHE A 188 -8.40 -8.10 22.25
C PHE A 188 -9.02 -7.47 23.49
N PRO A 189 -8.23 -7.27 24.56
CA PRO A 189 -8.73 -6.48 25.67
C PRO A 189 -9.04 -5.08 25.12
N GLY A 190 -10.26 -4.58 25.36
CA GLY A 190 -10.81 -3.42 24.64
C GLY A 190 -9.96 -2.15 24.68
N TRP A 191 -9.14 -1.97 25.73
CA TRP A 191 -8.29 -0.80 26.00
C TRP A 191 -7.24 -0.41 24.95
N ARG A 192 -7.04 -1.15 23.85
CA ARG A 192 -6.03 -0.82 22.82
C ARG A 192 -6.59 -0.86 21.40
N GLY A 193 -7.66 -0.11 21.17
CA GLY A 193 -8.31 0.05 19.87
C GLY A 193 -8.67 1.50 19.57
N LEU A 194 -9.49 1.69 18.54
CA LEU A 194 -10.20 2.92 18.25
C LEU A 194 -11.64 2.77 18.75
N TYR A 195 -12.10 3.73 19.54
CA TYR A 195 -13.52 3.82 19.92
C TYR A 195 -14.19 4.92 19.13
N LEU A 196 -15.34 4.61 18.55
CA LEU A 196 -16.22 5.58 17.88
C LEU A 196 -17.49 5.68 18.72
N ALA A 197 -17.67 6.81 19.42
CA ALA A 197 -18.78 7.02 20.34
C ALA A 197 -19.72 8.11 19.82
N HIS A 198 -21.00 7.77 19.68
CA HIS A 198 -22.06 8.64 19.15
C HIS A 198 -23.02 9.04 20.28
N LYS A 199 -23.58 10.25 20.18
CA LYS A 199 -24.64 10.71 21.09
C LYS A 199 -25.96 9.98 20.88
N LYS A 200 -26.34 9.72 19.62
CA LYS A 200 -27.57 9.03 19.27
C LYS A 200 -27.40 7.53 19.13
N LYS A 201 -28.51 6.81 19.34
CA LYS A 201 -28.57 5.36 19.21
C LYS A 201 -28.50 4.92 17.74
N GLU A 202 -29.18 5.65 16.87
CA GLU A 202 -29.16 5.48 15.43
C GLU A 202 -28.29 6.57 14.83
N CYS A 203 -27.23 6.16 14.14
CA CYS A 203 -26.41 7.05 13.35
C CYS A 203 -26.63 6.65 11.89
N HIS A 204 -27.23 7.54 11.10
CA HIS A 204 -27.29 7.34 9.66
C HIS A 204 -25.90 7.58 9.09
N SER A 205 -25.47 6.68 8.22
CA SER A 205 -24.24 6.85 7.47
C SER A 205 -24.42 7.97 6.46
N MET A 206 -23.86 9.14 6.74
CA MET A 206 -24.18 10.37 6.00
C MET A 206 -23.03 10.87 5.11
N GLY A 207 -21.83 10.27 5.18
CA GLY A 207 -20.72 10.78 4.36
C GLY A 207 -19.43 9.96 4.34
N GLY A 208 -19.34 8.86 5.09
CA GLY A 208 -18.16 8.01 5.13
C GLY A 208 -17.80 7.37 3.78
N VAL A 209 -16.56 6.89 3.68
CA VAL A 209 -16.06 6.20 2.47
C VAL A 209 -16.95 4.99 2.13
N ALA A 210 -17.44 4.30 3.15
CA ALA A 210 -18.37 3.18 3.01
C ALA A 210 -19.64 3.60 2.25
N HIS A 211 -20.31 4.66 2.71
CA HIS A 211 -21.50 5.21 2.05
C HIS A 211 -21.22 5.61 0.60
N ALA A 212 -20.10 6.28 0.34
CA ALA A 212 -19.74 6.69 -1.01
C ALA A 212 -19.55 5.49 -1.96
N ILE A 213 -18.97 4.40 -1.46
CA ILE A 213 -18.81 3.14 -2.20
C ILE A 213 -20.16 2.46 -2.41
N GLU A 214 -20.95 2.29 -1.35
CA GLU A 214 -22.27 1.66 -1.40
C GLU A 214 -23.21 2.37 -2.37
N LYS A 215 -23.25 3.71 -2.32
CA LYS A 215 -24.04 4.54 -3.23
C LYS A 215 -23.63 4.35 -4.70
N LYS A 216 -22.33 4.25 -4.98
CA LYS A 216 -21.83 4.04 -6.36
C LYS A 216 -22.08 2.62 -6.87
N LEU A 217 -21.99 1.62 -5.99
CA LEU A 217 -22.12 0.22 -6.38
C LEU A 217 -23.56 -0.31 -6.29
N GLY A 218 -24.45 0.39 -5.58
CA GLY A 218 -25.79 -0.09 -5.26
C GLY A 218 -25.78 -1.30 -4.32
N TRP A 219 -24.72 -1.46 -3.53
CA TRP A 219 -24.54 -2.59 -2.63
C TRP A 219 -24.61 -2.13 -1.18
N VAL A 220 -25.10 -3.01 -0.31
CA VAL A 220 -25.02 -2.81 1.14
C VAL A 220 -23.89 -3.66 1.67
N THR A 221 -22.92 -3.03 2.31
CA THR A 221 -21.85 -3.71 3.02
C THR A 221 -22.25 -3.92 4.46
N GLN A 222 -21.79 -5.01 5.06
CA GLN A 222 -22.10 -5.35 6.45
C GLN A 222 -20.85 -5.31 7.34
N GLY A 223 -19.72 -4.88 6.79
CA GLY A 223 -18.47 -4.77 7.53
C GLY A 223 -17.27 -4.49 6.64
N TRP A 224 -16.23 -3.99 7.31
CA TRP A 224 -15.00 -3.53 6.68
C TRP A 224 -13.79 -3.97 7.49
N VAL A 225 -12.69 -4.20 6.82
CA VAL A 225 -11.35 -4.30 7.40
C VAL A 225 -10.48 -3.29 6.68
N VAL A 226 -9.70 -2.50 7.40
CA VAL A 226 -8.81 -1.49 6.84
C VAL A 226 -7.37 -1.93 7.03
N TYR A 227 -6.57 -1.86 5.97
CA TYR A 227 -5.14 -2.03 5.97
C TYR A 227 -4.44 -0.74 5.52
N ALA A 228 -3.63 -0.16 6.40
CA ALA A 228 -3.02 1.16 6.24
C ALA A 228 -1.84 1.23 5.24
N GLY A 229 -1.39 0.08 4.72
CA GLY A 229 -0.26 0.02 3.78
C GLY A 229 1.10 0.34 4.42
N SER A 230 2.08 0.65 3.57
CA SER A 230 3.41 1.15 3.95
C SER A 230 3.48 2.68 3.89
N ASP A 231 4.47 3.24 4.57
CA ASP A 231 4.74 4.68 4.62
C ASP A 231 5.61 5.09 3.42
N LEU A 232 5.01 5.10 2.23
CA LEU A 232 5.67 5.47 0.98
C LEU A 232 4.89 6.58 0.28
N PRO A 233 5.51 7.40 -0.58
CA PRO A 233 4.79 8.44 -1.33
C PRO A 233 3.59 7.90 -2.12
N ARG A 234 3.70 6.67 -2.64
CA ARG A 234 2.62 5.93 -3.33
C ARG A 234 1.64 5.23 -2.39
N ARG A 235 1.55 5.65 -1.12
CA ARG A 235 0.71 5.00 -0.12
C ARG A 235 -0.74 4.89 -0.57
N LYS A 236 -1.30 3.71 -0.29
CA LYS A 236 -2.70 3.37 -0.47
C LYS A 236 -3.25 2.76 0.82
N VAL A 237 -4.49 3.10 1.16
CA VAL A 237 -5.27 2.39 2.19
C VAL A 237 -6.08 1.31 1.48
N THR A 238 -5.93 0.07 1.89
CA THR A 238 -6.69 -1.06 1.32
C THR A 238 -7.81 -1.44 2.28
N LEU A 239 -9.05 -1.43 1.83
CA LEU A 239 -10.19 -1.89 2.57
C LEU A 239 -10.67 -3.23 2.00
N LEU A 240 -11.05 -4.15 2.88
CA LEU A 240 -11.82 -5.33 2.53
C LEU A 240 -13.26 -5.08 2.96
N ALA A 241 -14.16 -4.93 1.99
CA ALA A 241 -15.59 -4.89 2.21
C ALA A 241 -16.20 -6.28 2.02
N PHE A 242 -17.26 -6.59 2.75
CA PHE A 242 -17.98 -7.83 2.56
C PHE A 242 -19.46 -7.71 2.90
N ASN A 243 -20.25 -8.55 2.24
CA ASN A 243 -21.66 -8.74 2.50
C ASN A 243 -21.85 -10.17 3.03
N GLN A 244 -22.38 -10.32 4.25
CA GLN A 244 -22.47 -11.63 4.92
C GLN A 244 -23.59 -12.49 4.34
N GLU A 245 -24.65 -11.88 3.78
CA GLU A 245 -25.78 -12.60 3.17
C GLU A 245 -25.37 -13.29 1.86
N THR A 246 -24.65 -12.57 1.00
CA THR A 246 -24.19 -13.07 -0.30
C THR A 246 -22.83 -13.75 -0.24
N ASN A 247 -22.15 -13.65 0.92
CA ASN A 247 -20.76 -14.04 1.12
C ASN A 247 -19.79 -13.46 0.06
N ARG A 248 -20.11 -12.29 -0.50
CA ARG A 248 -19.25 -11.58 -1.45
C ARG A 248 -18.26 -10.68 -0.73
N GLU A 249 -17.05 -10.61 -1.27
CA GLU A 249 -15.95 -9.81 -0.72
C GLU A 249 -15.31 -8.96 -1.82
N TRP A 250 -14.89 -7.76 -1.46
CA TRP A 250 -14.31 -6.78 -2.37
C TRP A 250 -13.10 -6.12 -1.75
N VAL A 251 -12.13 -5.80 -2.59
CA VAL A 251 -10.97 -5.00 -2.21
C VAL A 251 -11.16 -3.60 -2.75
N ILE A 252 -11.13 -2.62 -1.87
CA ILE A 252 -11.09 -1.21 -2.21
C ILE A 252 -9.70 -0.69 -1.95
N LYS A 253 -9.10 0.02 -2.90
CA LYS A 253 -7.85 0.74 -2.68
C LYS A 253 -8.14 2.24 -2.75
N LEU A 254 -7.71 2.98 -1.74
CA LEU A 254 -7.95 4.41 -1.54
C LEU A 254 -6.61 5.16 -1.47
N ALA A 255 -6.48 6.29 -2.16
CA ALA A 255 -5.30 7.14 -2.12
C ALA A 255 -5.67 8.63 -2.00
N ASP A 256 -4.95 9.35 -1.14
CA ASP A 256 -5.08 10.80 -0.93
C ASP A 256 -3.90 11.61 -1.46
N SER A 257 -2.76 11.00 -1.78
CA SER A 257 -1.60 11.68 -2.35
C SER A 257 -1.63 11.65 -3.89
N PRO A 258 -1.11 12.68 -4.59
CA PRO A 258 -1.01 12.65 -6.06
C PRO A 258 -0.28 11.42 -6.61
N SER A 259 0.80 11.00 -5.95
CA SER A 259 1.55 9.79 -6.30
C SER A 259 0.76 8.51 -6.06
N GLY A 260 -0.02 8.42 -4.97
CA GLY A 260 -0.90 7.29 -4.72
C GLY A 260 -2.07 7.23 -5.71
N GLN A 261 -2.64 8.38 -6.06
CA GLN A 261 -3.68 8.48 -7.09
C GLN A 261 -3.16 8.06 -8.46
N GLY A 262 -1.96 8.48 -8.85
CA GLY A 262 -1.30 8.02 -10.07
C GLY A 262 -1.05 6.51 -10.07
N ALA A 263 -0.62 5.93 -8.94
CA ALA A 263 -0.44 4.50 -8.80
C ALA A 263 -1.76 3.71 -8.85
N LEU A 264 -2.89 4.29 -8.38
CA LEU A 264 -4.22 3.70 -8.59
C LEU A 264 -4.64 3.75 -10.06
N GLN A 265 -4.39 4.86 -10.73
CA GLN A 265 -4.73 5.02 -12.14
C GLN A 265 -3.96 4.02 -13.03
N GLN A 266 -2.67 3.84 -12.75
CA GLN A 266 -1.83 2.84 -13.45
C GLN A 266 -2.37 1.42 -13.25
N GLU A 267 -2.72 1.07 -12.00
CA GLU A 267 -3.31 -0.23 -11.69
C GLU A 267 -4.66 -0.44 -12.39
N THR A 268 -5.54 0.57 -12.38
CA THR A 268 -6.81 0.55 -13.11
C THR A 268 -6.60 0.30 -14.61
N GLN A 269 -5.70 1.04 -15.26
CA GLN A 269 -5.40 0.86 -16.69
C GLN A 269 -4.83 -0.53 -17.00
N ALA A 270 -3.96 -1.05 -16.13
CA ALA A 270 -3.41 -2.38 -16.26
C ALA A 270 -4.53 -3.43 -16.19
N LEU A 271 -5.38 -3.38 -15.15
CA LEU A 271 -6.48 -4.33 -14.98
C LEU A 271 -7.51 -4.25 -16.10
N GLU A 272 -7.84 -3.06 -16.62
CA GLU A 272 -8.73 -2.90 -17.78
C GLU A 272 -8.16 -3.57 -19.04
N THR A 273 -6.84 -3.47 -19.25
CA THR A 273 -6.15 -4.13 -20.38
C THR A 273 -6.16 -5.64 -20.20
N LEU A 274 -5.79 -6.11 -19.00
CA LEU A 274 -5.66 -7.54 -18.67
C LEU A 274 -7.02 -8.27 -18.65
N ALA A 275 -8.10 -7.57 -18.31
CA ALA A 275 -9.45 -8.12 -18.35
C ALA A 275 -9.88 -8.57 -19.75
N ARG A 276 -9.23 -8.07 -20.82
CA ARG A 276 -9.53 -8.38 -22.22
C ARG A 276 -8.54 -9.36 -22.85
N SER A 277 -7.63 -9.94 -22.05
CA SER A 277 -6.57 -10.82 -22.55
C SER A 277 -6.69 -12.25 -22.03
N SER A 278 -5.77 -13.10 -22.48
CA SER A 278 -5.65 -14.50 -22.06
C SER A 278 -5.30 -14.67 -20.57
N VAL A 279 -4.90 -13.59 -19.87
CA VAL A 279 -4.61 -13.60 -18.43
C VAL A 279 -5.74 -13.06 -17.56
N SER A 280 -6.90 -12.71 -18.13
CA SER A 280 -8.06 -12.18 -17.40
C SER A 280 -8.48 -13.06 -16.20
N GLY A 281 -8.40 -14.39 -16.34
CA GLY A 281 -8.67 -15.35 -15.27
C GLY A 281 -7.56 -15.51 -14.21
N HIS A 282 -6.50 -14.71 -14.28
CA HIS A 282 -5.33 -14.75 -13.40
C HIS A 282 -5.10 -13.42 -12.66
N VAL A 283 -6.01 -12.44 -12.79
CA VAL A 283 -5.88 -11.10 -12.21
C VAL A 283 -7.19 -10.67 -11.53
N PRO A 284 -7.18 -9.69 -10.61
CA PRO A 284 -8.40 -9.12 -10.07
C PRO A 284 -9.33 -8.59 -11.16
N THR A 285 -10.62 -8.88 -11.04
CA THR A 285 -11.64 -8.24 -11.86
C THR A 285 -11.90 -6.84 -11.33
N LEU A 286 -11.77 -5.84 -12.19
CA LEU A 286 -12.10 -4.46 -11.86
C LEU A 286 -13.62 -4.27 -11.83
N ILE A 287 -14.13 -3.77 -10.71
CA ILE A 287 -15.56 -3.57 -10.47
C ILE A 287 -15.92 -2.09 -10.65
N LEU A 288 -15.11 -1.22 -10.06
CA LEU A 288 -15.24 0.23 -10.21
C LEU A 288 -13.84 0.82 -10.46
N PRO A 289 -13.58 1.32 -11.68
CA PRO A 289 -12.25 1.83 -12.04
C PRO A 289 -11.91 3.15 -11.36
N ASN A 290 -12.90 4.04 -11.23
CA ASN A 290 -12.69 5.43 -10.81
C ASN A 290 -13.80 5.89 -9.85
N GLY A 291 -13.51 5.80 -8.56
CA GLY A 291 -14.28 6.38 -7.47
C GLY A 291 -13.57 7.60 -6.89
N SER A 292 -14.35 8.50 -6.29
CA SER A 292 -13.82 9.64 -5.53
C SER A 292 -14.61 9.83 -4.25
N TRP A 293 -13.90 10.20 -3.18
CA TRP A 293 -14.47 10.49 -1.86
C TRP A 293 -13.59 11.51 -1.15
N MET A 294 -14.11 12.71 -0.88
CA MET A 294 -13.40 13.78 -0.14
C MET A 294 -11.96 14.02 -0.63
N GLY A 295 -11.79 14.22 -1.94
CA GLY A 295 -10.46 14.39 -2.55
C GLY A 295 -9.59 13.13 -2.64
N HIS A 296 -10.04 11.99 -2.10
CA HIS A 296 -9.39 10.70 -2.29
C HIS A 296 -9.88 10.05 -3.58
N ALA A 297 -8.96 9.44 -4.33
CA ALA A 297 -9.33 8.51 -5.39
C ALA A 297 -9.48 7.11 -4.81
N PHE A 298 -10.42 6.33 -5.32
CA PHE A 298 -10.50 4.91 -5.01
C PHE A 298 -10.87 4.06 -6.22
N MET A 299 -10.48 2.78 -6.16
CA MET A 299 -10.92 1.73 -7.07
C MET A 299 -11.49 0.55 -6.28
N VAL A 300 -12.36 -0.23 -6.91
CA VAL A 300 -12.93 -1.45 -6.33
C VAL A 300 -12.64 -2.63 -7.25
N GLN A 301 -12.14 -3.72 -6.69
CA GLN A 301 -11.82 -4.95 -7.40
C GLN A 301 -12.33 -6.19 -6.65
N SER A 302 -12.45 -7.30 -7.37
CA SER A 302 -12.78 -8.59 -6.77
C SER A 302 -11.73 -9.02 -5.75
N MET A 303 -12.16 -9.59 -4.63
CA MET A 303 -11.28 -10.34 -3.75
C MET A 303 -10.93 -11.68 -4.41
N LEU A 304 -9.65 -11.97 -4.59
CA LEU A 304 -9.20 -13.32 -4.98
C LEU A 304 -9.36 -14.27 -3.80
N ALA A 305 -9.60 -15.56 -4.01
CA ALA A 305 -9.88 -16.41 -2.87
C ALA A 305 -8.68 -16.53 -1.93
N ARG A 306 -9.03 -16.75 -0.67
CA ARG A 306 -8.09 -16.80 0.44
C ARG A 306 -7.43 -18.17 0.50
N SER A 307 -6.64 -18.49 -0.52
CA SER A 307 -5.68 -19.56 -0.33
C SER A 307 -4.56 -19.05 0.56
N TYR A 308 -4.52 -19.58 1.79
CA TYR A 308 -3.43 -19.37 2.72
C TYR A 308 -2.17 -20.14 2.34
N SER A 309 -2.10 -20.67 1.11
CA SER A 309 -0.87 -21.24 0.57
C SER A 309 0.26 -20.25 0.83
N SER A 310 1.34 -20.74 1.44
CA SER A 310 2.54 -19.93 1.66
C SER A 310 2.93 -19.27 0.35
N GLN A 311 3.21 -17.96 0.40
CA GLN A 311 3.87 -17.22 -0.68
C GLN A 311 5.01 -18.10 -1.21
N SER A 312 4.85 -18.63 -2.42
CA SER A 312 5.82 -19.56 -2.99
C SER A 312 7.01 -18.76 -3.47
N THR A 313 8.17 -18.95 -2.85
CA THR A 313 9.45 -18.44 -3.35
C THR A 313 10.04 -19.34 -4.44
N THR A 314 9.42 -20.52 -4.66
CA THR A 314 9.84 -21.49 -5.64
C THR A 314 9.28 -21.12 -7.02
N TRP A 315 10.16 -21.10 -8.02
CA TRP A 315 9.80 -20.99 -9.43
C TRP A 315 9.13 -22.28 -9.92
N THR A 316 7.95 -22.19 -10.53
CA THR A 316 7.15 -23.36 -10.92
C THR A 316 6.60 -23.23 -12.36
N PRO A 317 6.07 -24.32 -12.96
CA PRO A 317 5.47 -24.26 -14.29
C PRO A 317 4.36 -23.20 -14.42
N ALA A 318 3.52 -22.98 -13.40
CA ALA A 318 2.45 -22.00 -13.51
C ALA A 318 2.97 -20.56 -13.56
N HIS A 319 4.12 -20.25 -12.95
CA HIS A 319 4.76 -18.95 -13.12
C HIS A 319 5.21 -18.74 -14.56
N ARG A 320 5.80 -19.78 -15.18
CA ARG A 320 6.20 -19.76 -16.60
C ARG A 320 5.01 -19.56 -17.50
N GLU A 321 3.95 -20.35 -17.31
CA GLU A 321 2.72 -20.27 -18.10
C GLU A 321 2.10 -18.87 -18.00
N PHE A 322 2.03 -18.31 -16.79
CA PHE A 322 1.52 -16.95 -16.58
C PHE A 322 2.37 -15.90 -17.32
N LEU A 323 3.69 -15.89 -17.14
CA LEU A 323 4.56 -14.92 -17.82
C LEU A 323 4.57 -15.11 -19.34
N GLN A 324 4.43 -16.34 -19.85
CA GLN A 324 4.28 -16.60 -21.29
C GLN A 324 2.98 -16.00 -21.81
N LYS A 325 1.84 -16.22 -21.13
CA LYS A 325 0.56 -15.61 -21.51
C LYS A 325 0.63 -14.08 -21.49
N LEU A 326 1.28 -13.50 -20.46
CA LEU A 326 1.48 -12.06 -20.36
C LEU A 326 2.35 -11.53 -21.50
N LYS A 327 3.49 -12.19 -21.79
CA LYS A 327 4.38 -11.86 -22.91
C LYS A 327 3.63 -11.86 -24.25
N TYR A 328 2.92 -12.95 -24.55
CA TYR A 328 2.25 -13.12 -25.85
C TYR A 328 0.98 -12.27 -26.02
N MET A 329 0.58 -11.52 -24.98
CA MET A 329 -0.51 -10.57 -25.09
C MET A 329 -0.14 -9.39 -26.02
N ASP A 330 1.08 -8.89 -25.92
CA ASP A 330 1.49 -7.64 -26.58
C ASP A 330 3.00 -7.52 -26.83
N ILE A 331 3.72 -8.62 -27.07
CA ILE A 331 5.13 -8.55 -27.41
C ILE A 331 5.38 -7.71 -28.69
N HIS A 332 6.34 -6.80 -28.60
CA HIS A 332 6.78 -5.96 -29.70
C HIS A 332 8.26 -5.59 -29.54
N LEU A 333 8.90 -5.24 -30.66
CA LEU A 333 10.26 -4.70 -30.65
C LEU A 333 10.21 -3.18 -30.50
N ARG A 334 11.15 -2.64 -29.71
CA ARG A 334 11.30 -1.19 -29.53
C ARG A 334 12.78 -0.81 -29.47
N PRO A 335 13.21 0.30 -30.08
CA PRO A 335 14.56 0.82 -29.86
C PRO A 335 14.78 1.06 -28.36
N MET A 336 15.91 0.60 -27.81
CA MET A 336 16.22 0.72 -26.38
C MET A 336 16.04 2.15 -25.88
N GLY A 337 16.53 3.13 -26.65
CA GLY A 337 16.45 4.56 -26.34
C GLY A 337 15.03 5.13 -26.26
N GLN A 338 14.02 4.39 -26.74
CA GLN A 338 12.62 4.79 -26.70
C GLN A 338 11.80 4.05 -25.63
N THR A 339 12.40 3.09 -24.91
CA THR A 339 11.69 2.35 -23.86
C THR A 339 11.44 3.22 -22.62
N SER A 340 10.31 2.99 -21.94
CA SER A 340 10.02 3.64 -20.65
C SER A 340 11.14 3.43 -19.61
N CYS A 341 11.74 2.24 -19.61
CA CYS A 341 12.87 1.91 -18.74
C CYS A 341 14.07 2.85 -18.96
N TRP A 342 14.48 3.05 -20.22
CA TRP A 342 15.57 3.97 -20.54
C TRP A 342 15.23 5.43 -20.21
N GLN A 343 14.01 5.87 -20.50
CA GLN A 343 13.59 7.24 -20.18
C GLN A 343 13.68 7.53 -18.67
N ARG A 344 13.35 6.54 -17.82
CA ARG A 344 13.53 6.67 -16.37
C ARG A 344 15.00 6.72 -15.96
N VAL A 345 15.85 5.91 -16.59
CA VAL A 345 17.31 5.95 -16.37
C VAL A 345 17.85 7.34 -16.67
N VAL A 346 17.54 7.91 -17.85
CA VAL A 346 17.99 9.25 -18.25
C VAL A 346 17.51 10.31 -17.26
N ARG A 347 16.22 10.30 -16.91
CA ARG A 347 15.65 11.27 -15.96
C ARG A 347 16.32 11.17 -14.59
N GLY A 348 16.50 9.95 -14.08
CA GLY A 348 17.14 9.75 -12.79
C GLY A 348 18.60 10.20 -12.79
N PHE A 349 19.37 9.90 -13.83
CA PHE A 349 20.74 10.39 -13.99
C PHE A 349 20.84 11.92 -13.99
N GLN A 350 19.85 12.62 -14.56
CA GLN A 350 19.81 14.09 -14.56
C GLN A 350 19.54 14.69 -13.17
N THR A 351 18.94 13.92 -12.24
CA THR A 351 18.60 14.41 -10.89
C THR A 351 19.72 14.32 -9.87
N SER A 352 20.83 13.61 -10.16
CA SER A 352 21.98 13.50 -9.26
C SER A 352 23.29 13.73 -10.00
N THR A 353 24.21 14.45 -9.35
CA THR A 353 25.56 14.72 -9.86
C THR A 353 26.57 13.65 -9.43
N THR A 354 26.20 12.73 -8.53
CA THR A 354 27.10 11.70 -8.00
C THR A 354 26.51 10.31 -8.18
N TRP A 355 27.31 9.43 -8.78
CA TRP A 355 26.94 8.04 -9.04
C TRP A 355 28.13 7.11 -8.79
N PRO A 356 27.92 5.92 -8.19
CA PRO A 356 28.95 4.89 -8.07
C PRO A 356 29.57 4.56 -9.44
N ASP A 357 30.84 4.17 -9.45
CA ASP A 357 31.58 3.95 -10.70
C ASP A 357 30.94 2.87 -11.58
N ALA A 358 30.43 1.77 -10.99
CA ALA A 358 29.73 0.71 -11.71
C ALA A 358 28.50 1.24 -12.48
N VAL A 359 27.73 2.10 -11.81
CA VAL A 359 26.52 2.74 -12.34
C VAL A 359 26.89 3.72 -13.46
N ARG A 360 27.93 4.55 -13.25
CA ARG A 360 28.43 5.50 -14.25
C ARG A 360 28.97 4.79 -15.50
N LYS A 361 29.80 3.76 -15.33
CA LYS A 361 30.36 2.95 -16.42
C LYS A 361 29.25 2.27 -17.23
N THR A 362 28.27 1.68 -16.54
CA THR A 362 27.12 1.04 -17.20
C THR A 362 26.32 2.06 -18.00
N TYR A 363 26.01 3.23 -17.42
CA TYR A 363 25.30 4.28 -18.14
C TYR A 363 26.06 4.76 -19.38
N SER A 364 27.35 5.08 -19.24
CA SER A 364 28.19 5.50 -20.39
C SER A 364 28.26 4.45 -21.49
N CYS A 365 28.25 3.16 -21.14
CA CYS A 365 28.17 2.08 -22.11
C CYS A 365 26.80 2.10 -22.82
N LEU A 366 25.70 2.17 -22.08
CA LEU A 366 24.33 2.14 -22.63
C LEU A 366 23.96 3.40 -23.44
N THR A 367 24.65 4.52 -23.26
CA THR A 367 24.44 5.76 -24.04
C THR A 367 25.03 5.73 -25.44
N GLN A 368 25.69 4.64 -25.86
CA GLN A 368 26.20 4.51 -27.22
C GLN A 368 25.05 4.48 -28.25
N ASP A 369 25.16 5.29 -29.31
CA ASP A 369 24.10 5.48 -30.31
C ASP A 369 23.60 4.17 -30.93
N ASP A 370 24.48 3.21 -31.18
CA ASP A 370 24.12 1.92 -31.75
C ASP A 370 23.29 1.09 -30.76
N LEU A 371 23.61 1.14 -29.47
CA LEU A 371 22.82 0.48 -28.43
C LEU A 371 21.48 1.16 -28.20
N LEU A 372 21.41 2.49 -28.29
CA LEU A 372 20.14 3.23 -28.20
C LEU A 372 19.18 2.88 -29.34
N ARG A 373 19.72 2.57 -30.53
CA ARG A 373 18.94 2.14 -31.70
C ARG A 373 18.67 0.64 -31.73
N GLN A 374 19.39 -0.15 -30.93
CA GLN A 374 19.16 -1.58 -30.83
C GLN A 374 17.71 -1.88 -30.44
N GLU A 375 17.04 -2.66 -31.29
CA GLU A 375 15.70 -3.15 -31.00
C GLU A 375 15.77 -4.23 -29.92
N ILE A 376 14.95 -4.06 -28.88
CA ILE A 376 14.81 -5.01 -27.77
C ILE A 376 13.34 -5.42 -27.62
N PRO A 377 13.07 -6.67 -27.21
CA PRO A 377 11.71 -7.14 -26.99
C PRO A 377 11.12 -6.53 -25.72
N CYS A 378 9.97 -5.87 -25.89
CA CYS A 378 9.14 -5.32 -24.85
C CYS A 378 7.78 -6.04 -24.85
N CYS A 379 7.16 -6.12 -23.68
CA CYS A 379 5.79 -6.56 -23.50
C CYS A 379 5.25 -5.91 -22.24
N ARG A 380 3.97 -6.11 -21.94
CA ARG A 380 3.46 -5.73 -20.63
C ARG A 380 4.24 -6.44 -19.53
N SER A 381 4.68 -5.69 -18.54
CA SER A 381 5.23 -6.22 -17.30
C SER A 381 4.29 -5.93 -16.13
N HIS A 382 4.40 -6.75 -15.09
CA HIS A 382 3.82 -6.49 -13.79
C HIS A 382 4.65 -5.45 -13.01
N GLY A 383 5.98 -5.49 -13.12
CA GLY A 383 6.90 -4.53 -12.51
C GLY A 383 7.27 -4.82 -11.05
N ASP A 384 6.36 -5.45 -10.29
CA ASP A 384 6.60 -6.00 -8.94
C ASP A 384 6.25 -7.51 -8.86
N PHE A 385 6.65 -8.31 -9.87
CA PHE A 385 6.33 -9.74 -9.94
C PHE A 385 7.08 -10.55 -8.89
N ALA A 386 6.55 -10.56 -7.66
CA ALA A 386 7.19 -11.15 -6.49
C ALA A 386 6.27 -12.12 -5.73
N PRO A 387 6.83 -13.04 -4.93
CA PRO A 387 6.05 -14.03 -4.18
C PRO A 387 4.93 -13.45 -3.30
N TRP A 388 5.06 -12.20 -2.83
CA TRP A 388 4.03 -11.55 -2.01
C TRP A 388 2.85 -10.99 -2.81
N ASN A 389 2.99 -10.84 -4.12
CA ASN A 389 1.95 -10.43 -5.06
C ASN A 389 1.33 -11.61 -5.81
N ILE A 390 1.80 -12.83 -5.53
CA ILE A 390 1.31 -14.06 -6.16
C ILE A 390 0.42 -14.83 -5.17
N ARG A 391 -0.71 -15.32 -5.66
CA ARG A 391 -1.66 -16.19 -4.94
C ARG A 391 -1.88 -17.47 -5.74
N TRP A 392 -2.22 -18.54 -5.03
CA TRP A 392 -2.47 -19.86 -5.63
C TRP A 392 -3.87 -20.32 -5.29
N GLU A 393 -4.74 -20.51 -6.26
CA GLU A 393 -6.11 -20.97 -6.03
C GLU A 393 -6.45 -22.02 -7.08
N ASP A 394 -6.93 -23.17 -6.62
CA ASP A 394 -7.32 -24.31 -7.47
C ASP A 394 -6.28 -24.67 -8.55
N GLY A 395 -5.00 -24.69 -8.14
CA GLY A 395 -3.87 -24.98 -9.01
C GLY A 395 -3.49 -23.87 -9.98
N LYS A 396 -4.21 -22.73 -9.97
CA LYS A 396 -3.95 -21.57 -10.81
C LYS A 396 -3.21 -20.49 -10.04
N LEU A 397 -2.34 -19.78 -10.76
CA LEU A 397 -1.60 -18.64 -10.27
C LEU A 397 -2.43 -17.37 -10.50
N PHE A 398 -2.57 -16.55 -9.47
CA PHE A 398 -3.17 -15.22 -9.57
C PHE A 398 -2.19 -14.14 -9.14
N VAL A 399 -2.23 -12.98 -9.81
CA VAL A 399 -1.30 -11.88 -9.57
C VAL A 399 -2.05 -10.61 -9.25
N ILE A 400 -1.65 -9.96 -8.15
CA ILE A 400 -2.25 -8.72 -7.64
C ILE A 400 -1.23 -7.59 -7.61
N ASP A 401 -1.70 -6.37 -7.40
CA ASP A 401 -0.86 -5.18 -7.18
C ASP A 401 -0.14 -4.71 -8.46
N TRP A 402 -0.94 -4.43 -9.49
CA TRP A 402 -0.48 -4.02 -10.82
C TRP A 402 -0.11 -2.53 -10.92
N GLU A 403 0.20 -1.89 -9.80
CA GLU A 403 0.49 -0.45 -9.74
C GLU A 403 1.82 -0.06 -10.41
N GLU A 404 2.73 -1.02 -10.56
CA GLU A 404 4.01 -0.86 -11.28
C GLU A 404 3.95 -1.43 -12.71
N SER A 405 2.76 -1.73 -13.23
CA SER A 405 2.63 -2.34 -14.55
C SER A 405 2.98 -1.37 -15.66
N GLU A 406 3.76 -1.84 -16.63
CA GLU A 406 4.17 -1.04 -17.80
C GLU A 406 3.76 -1.73 -19.09
N PRO A 407 3.20 -1.01 -20.08
CA PRO A 407 2.82 -1.59 -21.37
C PRO A 407 4.03 -1.97 -22.24
N ASP A 408 5.20 -1.34 -22.01
CA ASP A 408 6.43 -1.58 -22.76
C ASP A 408 7.60 -1.98 -21.84
N GLY A 409 7.27 -2.75 -20.80
CA GLY A 409 8.26 -3.32 -19.89
C GLY A 409 9.26 -4.22 -20.62
N LEU A 410 10.48 -4.30 -20.08
CA LEU A 410 11.48 -5.24 -20.57
C LEU A 410 10.94 -6.67 -20.39
N MET A 411 10.92 -7.47 -21.46
CA MET A 411 10.33 -8.81 -21.44
C MET A 411 10.90 -9.74 -20.35
N ILE A 412 12.16 -9.55 -19.96
CA ILE A 412 12.82 -10.34 -18.92
C ILE A 412 12.57 -9.82 -17.49
N GLY A 413 11.96 -8.65 -17.36
CA GLY A 413 11.95 -7.87 -16.12
C GLY A 413 11.26 -8.58 -14.97
N ASP A 414 10.07 -9.13 -15.20
CA ASP A 414 9.31 -9.84 -14.15
C ASP A 414 10.00 -11.14 -13.72
N LEU A 415 10.56 -11.90 -14.68
CA LEU A 415 11.31 -13.12 -14.38
C LEU A 415 12.56 -12.81 -13.54
N PHE A 416 13.32 -11.81 -13.96
CA PHE A 416 14.53 -11.41 -13.24
C PHE A 416 14.18 -10.87 -11.85
N TYR A 417 13.13 -10.04 -11.75
CA TYR A 417 12.68 -9.50 -10.47
C TYR A 417 12.25 -10.58 -9.48
N PHE A 418 11.56 -11.63 -9.94
CA PHE A 418 11.16 -12.76 -9.10
C PHE A 418 12.34 -13.39 -8.35
N PHE A 419 13.51 -13.50 -8.98
CA PHE A 419 14.73 -14.03 -8.34
C PHE A 419 15.47 -12.95 -7.56
N TYR A 420 15.62 -11.76 -8.15
CA TYR A 420 16.32 -10.62 -7.54
C TYR A 420 15.74 -10.27 -6.16
N CYS A 421 14.41 -10.20 -6.05
CA CYS A 421 13.72 -9.77 -4.84
C CYS A 421 13.90 -10.74 -3.65
N GLN A 422 14.45 -11.94 -3.90
CA GLN A 422 14.76 -12.92 -2.88
C GLN A 422 16.10 -12.66 -2.18
N LEU A 423 17.03 -11.89 -2.78
CA LEU A 423 18.31 -11.52 -2.17
C LEU A 423 18.12 -10.83 -0.82
N GLY A 424 17.14 -9.93 -0.72
CA GLY A 424 16.83 -9.23 0.53
C GLY A 424 16.08 -10.07 1.57
N ARG A 425 15.61 -11.26 1.21
CA ARG A 425 14.72 -12.08 2.07
C ARG A 425 15.35 -13.40 2.49
N ASN A 426 16.25 -13.95 1.68
CA ASN A 426 16.95 -15.18 1.97
C ASN A 426 18.46 -14.92 2.00
N PRO A 427 19.08 -14.84 3.18
CA PRO A 427 20.51 -14.55 3.32
C PRO A 427 21.42 -15.63 2.72
N ARG A 428 20.86 -16.79 2.31
CA ARG A 428 21.61 -17.86 1.63
C ARG A 428 21.74 -17.63 0.13
N ILE A 429 20.91 -16.77 -0.46
CA ILE A 429 20.99 -16.45 -1.89
C ILE A 429 22.04 -15.37 -2.06
N ARG A 430 23.08 -15.67 -2.84
CA ARG A 430 24.12 -14.72 -3.21
C ARG A 430 23.74 -14.05 -4.53
N PRO A 431 24.27 -12.85 -4.82
CA PRO A 431 24.01 -12.16 -6.09
C PRO A 431 24.19 -13.05 -7.34
N MET A 432 25.26 -13.85 -7.40
CA MET A 432 25.50 -14.74 -8.54
C MET A 432 24.41 -15.82 -8.71
N ASP A 433 23.83 -16.29 -7.61
CA ASP A 433 22.78 -17.32 -7.66
C ASP A 433 21.54 -16.78 -8.41
N VAL A 434 21.28 -15.46 -8.38
CA VAL A 434 20.21 -14.82 -9.17
C VAL A 434 20.43 -14.99 -10.66
N PHE A 435 21.66 -14.74 -11.15
CA PHE A 435 21.98 -14.92 -12.56
C PHE A 435 21.87 -16.38 -12.99
N LEU A 436 22.30 -17.32 -12.14
CA LEU A 436 22.20 -18.75 -12.41
C LEU A 436 20.73 -19.20 -12.50
N TYR A 437 19.89 -18.85 -11.52
CA TYR A 437 18.46 -19.20 -11.54
C TYR A 437 17.72 -18.54 -12.71
N PHE A 438 18.05 -17.29 -13.02
CA PHE A 438 17.50 -16.60 -14.16
C PHE A 438 17.91 -17.27 -15.49
N ASN A 439 19.20 -17.52 -15.71
CA ASN A 439 19.71 -18.14 -16.94
C ASN A 439 19.11 -19.55 -17.14
N HIS A 440 19.02 -20.35 -16.08
CA HIS A 440 18.36 -21.66 -16.14
C HIS A 440 16.88 -21.54 -16.52
N SER A 441 16.16 -20.59 -15.92
CA SER A 441 14.73 -20.36 -16.21
C SER A 441 14.49 -19.88 -17.64
N MET A 442 15.35 -19.00 -18.16
CA MET A 442 15.31 -18.53 -19.55
C MET A 442 15.55 -19.67 -20.56
N ALA A 443 16.42 -20.63 -20.23
CA ALA A 443 16.65 -21.80 -21.08
C ALA A 443 15.41 -22.72 -21.11
N VAL A 444 14.78 -22.95 -19.95
CA VAL A 444 13.55 -23.77 -19.86
C VAL A 444 12.37 -23.14 -20.60
N MET A 445 12.33 -21.80 -20.71
CA MET A 445 11.27 -21.09 -21.44
C MET A 445 11.56 -20.93 -22.94
N ASP A 446 12.69 -21.46 -23.45
CA ASP A 446 13.24 -21.25 -24.81
C ASP A 446 13.43 -19.77 -25.23
N GLN A 447 13.31 -18.85 -24.27
CA GLN A 447 13.40 -17.41 -24.54
C GLN A 447 14.84 -16.96 -24.82
N LYS A 448 15.85 -17.67 -24.29
CA LYS A 448 17.26 -17.30 -24.52
C LYS A 448 17.64 -17.41 -26.00
N LYS A 449 17.11 -18.42 -26.69
CA LYS A 449 17.34 -18.63 -28.12
C LYS A 449 16.64 -17.57 -28.96
N GLU A 450 15.44 -17.18 -28.56
CA GLU A 450 14.64 -16.15 -29.23
C GLU A 450 15.25 -14.74 -29.13
N ILE A 451 15.78 -14.37 -27.96
CA ILE A 451 16.33 -13.02 -27.72
C ILE A 451 17.78 -12.90 -28.20
N GLY A 452 18.57 -13.96 -28.05
CA GLY A 452 20.02 -13.90 -28.22
C GLY A 452 20.74 -13.32 -27.00
N THR A 453 21.95 -13.82 -26.74
CA THR A 453 22.72 -13.52 -25.51
C THR A 453 23.08 -12.05 -25.38
N GLN A 454 23.40 -11.35 -26.48
CA GLN A 454 23.80 -9.95 -26.45
C GLN A 454 22.63 -9.04 -26.02
N ILE A 455 21.45 -9.22 -26.61
CA ILE A 455 20.25 -8.47 -26.25
C ILE A 455 19.83 -8.78 -24.80
N LEU A 456 19.94 -10.04 -24.36
CA LEU A 456 19.65 -10.43 -22.99
C LEU A 456 20.52 -9.67 -21.97
N VAL A 457 21.83 -9.58 -22.24
CA VAL A 457 22.76 -8.82 -21.39
C VAL A 457 22.40 -7.34 -21.38
N LEU A 458 22.08 -6.77 -22.54
CA LEU A 458 21.69 -5.37 -22.68
C LEU A 458 20.48 -5.06 -21.80
N MET A 459 19.43 -5.88 -21.88
CA MET A 459 18.21 -5.74 -21.07
C MET A 459 18.49 -5.87 -19.57
N LEU A 460 19.37 -6.80 -19.14
CA LEU A 460 19.71 -6.96 -17.72
C LEU A 460 20.47 -5.75 -17.18
N ARG A 461 21.43 -5.22 -17.93
CA ARG A 461 22.18 -4.00 -17.55
C ARG A 461 21.23 -2.82 -17.42
N LEU A 462 20.35 -2.64 -18.41
CA LEU A 462 19.34 -1.60 -18.39
C LEU A 462 18.41 -1.73 -17.17
N TRP A 463 17.91 -2.94 -16.90
CA TRP A 463 17.03 -3.21 -15.76
C TRP A 463 17.72 -2.93 -14.41
N LEU A 464 18.95 -3.41 -14.22
CA LEU A 464 19.71 -3.20 -12.98
C LEU A 464 20.04 -1.72 -12.77
N LEU A 465 20.37 -1.01 -13.84
CA LEU A 465 20.63 0.42 -13.80
C LEU A 465 19.38 1.20 -13.38
N GLU A 466 18.23 0.92 -14.00
CA GLU A 466 16.94 1.50 -13.62
C GLU A 466 16.61 1.21 -12.15
N ARG A 467 16.80 -0.04 -11.71
CA ARG A 467 16.51 -0.45 -10.34
C ARG A 467 17.36 0.33 -9.35
N PHE A 468 18.67 0.44 -9.59
CA PHE A 468 19.56 1.21 -8.72
C PHE A 468 19.18 2.69 -8.67
N ILE A 469 18.88 3.31 -9.81
CA ILE A 469 18.47 4.72 -9.87
C ILE A 469 17.17 4.94 -9.08
N ARG A 470 16.21 4.02 -9.20
CA ARG A 470 14.88 4.15 -8.59
C ARG A 470 14.90 3.92 -7.08
N SER A 471 15.62 2.90 -6.60
CA SER A 471 15.56 2.49 -5.19
C SER A 471 16.87 2.60 -4.43
N GLY A 472 17.98 2.80 -5.14
CA GLY A 472 19.32 2.86 -4.56
C GLY A 472 19.81 1.52 -3.98
N GLU A 473 19.14 0.41 -4.30
CA GLU A 473 19.47 -0.90 -3.73
C GLU A 473 20.90 -1.33 -4.07
N ILE A 474 21.72 -1.49 -3.03
CA ILE A 474 23.13 -1.91 -3.16
C ILE A 474 23.26 -3.24 -3.91
N GLN A 475 22.26 -4.13 -3.80
CA GLN A 475 22.23 -5.41 -4.52
C GLN A 475 22.22 -5.21 -6.03
N ALA A 476 21.51 -4.20 -6.56
CA ALA A 476 21.52 -3.90 -7.98
C ALA A 476 22.92 -3.44 -8.43
N MET A 477 23.60 -2.62 -7.64
CA MET A 477 24.98 -2.21 -7.89
C MET A 477 25.95 -3.40 -7.88
N GLN A 478 25.86 -4.27 -6.87
CA GLN A 478 26.68 -5.49 -6.79
C GLN A 478 26.48 -6.40 -8.00
N LEU A 479 25.25 -6.49 -8.52
CA LEU A 479 24.95 -7.24 -9.75
C LEU A 479 25.54 -6.60 -11.00
N LEU A 480 25.60 -5.27 -11.06
CA LEU A 480 26.28 -4.56 -12.16
C LEU A 480 27.79 -4.85 -12.18
N ASP A 481 28.43 -4.97 -11.01
CA ASP A 481 29.87 -5.28 -10.89
C ASP A 481 30.24 -6.67 -11.44
N PHE A 482 29.29 -7.60 -11.55
CA PHE A 482 29.55 -8.93 -12.12
C PHE A 482 29.61 -8.94 -13.65
N PHE A 483 29.12 -7.89 -14.33
CA PHE A 483 29.30 -7.81 -15.77
C PHE A 483 30.74 -7.43 -16.09
N ALA A 484 31.36 -8.20 -16.98
CA ALA A 484 32.70 -7.88 -17.43
C ALA A 484 32.76 -6.51 -18.15
N PRO A 485 33.93 -5.84 -18.14
CA PRO A 485 34.10 -4.55 -18.82
C PRO A 485 33.71 -4.60 -20.30
N ASP A 486 33.91 -5.75 -20.95
CA ASP A 486 33.64 -5.99 -22.37
C ASP A 486 32.16 -6.26 -22.69
N GLY A 487 31.27 -6.29 -21.68
CA GLY A 487 29.87 -6.65 -21.93
C GLY A 487 29.56 -8.12 -21.77
N SER A 488 30.51 -9.00 -21.49
CA SER A 488 30.20 -10.41 -21.41
C SER A 488 29.36 -10.76 -20.16
N PRO A 489 28.40 -11.71 -20.30
CA PRO A 489 27.57 -12.11 -19.18
C PRO A 489 28.38 -12.88 -18.14
N PRO A 490 28.02 -12.77 -16.84
CA PRO A 490 28.72 -13.46 -15.77
C PRO A 490 28.61 -15.01 -15.82
N TRP A 491 27.71 -15.57 -16.63
CA TRP A 491 27.48 -17.02 -16.74
C TRP A 491 28.17 -17.66 -17.96
N LYS A 492 29.24 -17.07 -18.50
CA LYS A 492 29.91 -17.57 -19.72
C LYS A 492 30.70 -18.90 -19.55
N ASN A 493 30.82 -19.44 -18.33
CA ASN A 493 31.79 -20.51 -18.00
C ASN A 493 31.18 -21.83 -17.52
N ASP A 494 29.91 -22.13 -17.81
CA ASP A 494 29.35 -23.49 -17.62
C ASP A 494 29.01 -24.15 -18.96
#